data_AF-A0ABD5IPH8-F1
#
_entry.id   AF-A0ABD5IPH8-F1
#
_cell.length_a   1.000
_cell.length_b   1.000
_cell.length_c   1.000
_cell.angle_alpha   90.00
_cell.angle_beta   90.00
_cell.angle_gamma   90.00
#
_symmetry.space_group_name_H-M   'P 1'
#
loop_
_entity.id
_entity.type
_entity.pdbx_description
1 polymer ?
#
loop_
_entity_poly.entity_id
_entity_poly.type
_entity_poly.pdbx_seq_one_letter_code
_entity_poly.pdbx_strand_id
1 'polypeptide(L)'
;MAKNEFKPFAIGEYANVLSQNEYESLPAVGAGFTAGVAKSEELNKVWRQSSVMSSVLGDFISINSGDDVLDDGDTSKVLQSLIKALSKPIINFSHPVGMVAWFAQNKNPNELFPGTTWVYLGENKTIRLSKPDGSDLLESGGADQIIISKENLPNIALSVSGTANEVDLGSRQTDTQGRHNHRSGMAGPGASYQDYIVGSDNDSHRPLTYTSDDGEHAHTVNIGTHSHNVSGSTETLGSGNSINITNAYVKLMGWYRTA
;
A
#
# COMPACT_ATOMS: atom_id res chain seq x y z
N MET A 1 -39.30 15.84 8.99
CA MET A 1 -38.71 17.13 9.42
C MET A 1 -39.01 17.32 10.89
N ALA A 2 -38.11 17.96 11.63
CA ALA A 2 -38.35 18.32 13.02
C ALA A 2 -39.59 19.23 13.14
N LYS A 3 -40.32 19.08 14.23
CA LYS A 3 -41.58 19.77 14.52
C LYS A 3 -41.32 21.03 15.34
N ASN A 4 -41.99 22.12 14.99
CA ASN A 4 -42.12 23.31 15.84
C ASN A 4 -43.57 23.46 16.33
N GLU A 5 -43.76 23.47 17.64
CA GLU A 5 -45.07 23.63 18.29
C GLU A 5 -45.40 25.07 18.67
N PHE A 6 -44.41 25.97 18.71
CA PHE A 6 -44.66 27.39 18.94
C PHE A 6 -45.35 28.00 17.72
N LYS A 7 -46.64 28.33 17.86
CA LYS A 7 -47.46 28.84 16.76
C LYS A 7 -47.54 30.36 16.76
N PRO A 8 -47.55 30.99 15.59
CA PRO A 8 -47.87 32.41 15.48
C PRO A 8 -49.37 32.59 15.77
N PHE A 9 -49.71 33.52 16.65
CA PHE A 9 -51.07 33.80 17.07
C PHE A 9 -51.69 34.94 16.26
N ALA A 10 -52.99 34.83 15.98
CA ALA A 10 -53.80 35.84 15.31
C ALA A 10 -53.24 36.35 13.97
N ILE A 11 -52.59 35.53 13.13
CA ILE A 11 -52.03 35.96 11.83
C ILE A 11 -52.99 35.88 10.63
N GLY A 12 -54.26 35.54 10.85
CA GLY A 12 -55.26 35.41 9.78
C GLY A 12 -55.67 36.75 9.18
N GLU A 13 -56.16 36.71 7.93
CA GLU A 13 -56.61 37.88 7.14
C GLU A 13 -57.63 38.76 7.89
N TYR A 14 -58.52 38.14 8.68
CA TYR A 14 -59.58 38.82 9.45
C TYR A 14 -59.32 38.85 10.95
N ALA A 15 -58.07 38.67 11.39
CA ALA A 15 -57.75 38.67 12.81
C ALA A 15 -57.92 40.08 13.41
N ASN A 16 -58.74 40.18 14.46
CA ASN A 16 -59.02 41.43 15.17
C ASN A 16 -57.75 41.96 15.86
N VAL A 17 -56.98 42.79 15.18
CA VAL A 17 -55.66 43.27 15.59
C VAL A 17 -55.44 44.68 15.08
N LEU A 18 -54.91 45.56 15.93
CA LEU A 18 -54.57 46.93 15.55
C LEU A 18 -53.62 47.01 14.34
N SER A 19 -53.77 48.08 13.55
CA SER A 19 -52.73 48.46 12.60
C SER A 19 -51.42 48.78 13.32
N GLN A 20 -50.30 48.83 12.59
CA GLN A 20 -49.01 49.16 13.21
C GLN A 20 -49.02 50.58 13.78
N ASN A 21 -49.57 51.55 13.04
CA ASN A 21 -49.61 52.95 13.45
C ASN A 21 -50.46 53.16 14.72
N GLU A 22 -51.62 52.48 14.83
CA GLU A 22 -52.47 52.56 16.02
C GLU A 22 -51.78 51.95 17.24
N TYR A 23 -51.09 50.82 17.06
CA TYR A 23 -50.34 50.19 18.15
C TYR A 23 -49.20 51.08 18.64
N GLU A 24 -48.37 51.63 17.75
CA GLU A 24 -47.27 52.52 18.12
C GLU A 24 -47.75 53.81 18.81
N SER A 25 -48.99 54.26 18.51
CA SER A 25 -49.62 55.41 19.15
C SER A 25 -50.30 55.09 20.49
N LEU A 26 -50.45 53.81 20.84
CA LEU A 26 -51.15 53.37 22.03
C LEU A 26 -50.30 53.67 23.29
N PRO A 27 -50.81 54.44 24.28
CA PRO A 27 -50.05 54.73 25.50
C PRO A 27 -49.56 53.48 26.25
N ALA A 28 -50.30 52.37 26.13
CA ALA A 28 -49.98 51.09 26.75
C ALA A 28 -48.71 50.43 26.17
N VAL A 29 -48.20 50.83 25.00
CA VAL A 29 -46.89 50.34 24.50
C VAL A 29 -45.74 50.76 25.43
N GLY A 30 -45.81 51.98 25.98
CA GLY A 30 -44.81 52.45 26.94
C GLY A 30 -45.15 52.10 28.40
N ALA A 31 -46.42 52.23 28.79
CA ALA A 31 -46.84 52.09 30.19
C ALA A 31 -47.31 50.68 30.58
N GLY A 32 -47.52 49.79 29.61
CA GLY A 32 -48.27 48.55 29.81
C GLY A 32 -49.78 48.77 29.98
N PHE A 33 -50.55 47.69 29.97
CA PHE A 33 -51.98 47.75 30.27
C PHE A 33 -52.20 47.90 31.78
N THR A 34 -53.04 48.86 32.17
CA THR A 34 -53.50 49.06 33.56
C THR A 34 -54.89 48.47 33.76
N ALA A 35 -55.43 48.56 34.98
CA ALA A 35 -56.81 48.16 35.26
C ALA A 35 -57.80 48.87 34.32
N GLY A 36 -58.72 48.11 33.73
CA GLY A 36 -59.67 48.62 32.74
C GLY A 36 -60.25 47.51 31.86
N VAL A 37 -60.91 47.91 30.78
CA VAL A 37 -61.48 46.98 29.79
C VAL A 37 -60.38 46.46 28.88
N ALA A 38 -60.21 45.13 28.83
CA ALA A 38 -59.31 44.46 27.92
C ALA A 38 -59.85 44.47 26.49
N LYS A 39 -59.33 45.36 25.63
CA LYS A 39 -59.69 45.37 24.21
C LYS A 39 -58.96 44.26 23.47
N SER A 40 -59.70 43.36 22.85
CA SER A 40 -59.14 42.18 22.19
C SER A 40 -58.20 42.52 21.03
N GLU A 41 -58.45 43.62 20.30
CA GLU A 41 -57.55 44.07 19.21
C GLU A 41 -56.16 44.51 19.69
N GLU A 42 -56.11 45.13 20.88
CA GLU A 42 -54.87 45.58 21.51
C GLU A 42 -54.09 44.38 22.06
N LEU A 43 -54.78 43.45 22.76
CA LEU A 43 -54.18 42.22 23.28
C LEU A 43 -53.69 41.29 22.17
N ASN A 44 -54.51 41.06 21.13
CA ASN A 44 -54.13 40.22 20.01
C ASN A 44 -52.92 40.80 19.26
N LYS A 45 -52.75 42.13 19.22
CA LYS A 45 -51.53 42.75 18.64
C LYS A 45 -50.29 42.39 19.44
N VAL A 46 -50.34 42.50 20.77
CA VAL A 46 -49.22 42.16 21.66
C VAL A 46 -48.88 40.67 21.54
N TRP A 47 -49.89 39.79 21.62
CA TRP A 47 -49.69 38.34 21.48
C TRP A 47 -49.20 37.95 20.09
N ARG A 48 -49.67 38.60 19.01
CA ARG A 48 -49.17 38.37 17.65
C ARG A 48 -47.67 38.70 17.56
N GLN A 49 -47.23 39.88 18.05
CA GLN A 49 -45.82 40.29 17.99
C GLN A 49 -44.90 39.27 18.68
N SER A 50 -45.25 38.83 19.89
CA SER A 50 -44.43 37.85 20.63
C SER A 50 -44.47 36.45 20.02
N SER A 51 -45.67 35.94 19.71
CA SER A 51 -45.85 34.58 19.18
C SER A 51 -45.25 34.39 17.78
N VAL A 52 -45.27 35.42 16.92
CA VAL A 52 -44.60 35.38 15.61
C VAL A 52 -43.09 35.24 15.80
N MET A 53 -42.48 36.01 16.69
CA MET A 53 -41.05 35.90 16.97
C MET A 53 -40.69 34.53 17.57
N SER A 54 -41.51 34.01 18.51
CA SER A 54 -41.33 32.68 19.08
C SER A 54 -41.46 31.57 18.02
N SER A 55 -42.42 31.67 17.10
CA SER A 55 -42.58 30.72 16.01
C SER A 55 -41.37 30.72 15.07
N VAL A 56 -40.88 31.90 14.68
CA VAL A 56 -39.71 32.03 13.79
C VAL A 56 -38.46 31.47 14.47
N LEU A 57 -38.27 31.74 15.76
CA LEU A 57 -37.16 31.16 16.53
C LEU A 57 -37.29 29.63 16.64
N GLY A 58 -38.48 29.12 16.91
CA GLY A 58 -38.74 27.68 16.95
C GLY A 58 -38.45 27.00 15.60
N ASP A 59 -38.83 27.62 14.48
CA ASP A 59 -38.50 27.14 13.14
C ASP A 59 -36.99 27.15 12.91
N PHE A 60 -36.30 28.24 13.25
CA PHE A 60 -34.83 28.32 13.17
C PHE A 60 -34.16 27.19 13.95
N ILE A 61 -34.60 26.95 15.19
CA ILE A 61 -34.07 25.89 16.04
C ILE A 61 -34.33 24.53 15.39
N SER A 62 -35.58 24.22 15.03
CA SER A 62 -35.94 22.90 14.48
C SER A 62 -35.20 22.58 13.17
N ILE A 63 -35.10 23.54 12.24
CA ILE A 63 -34.43 23.35 10.95
C ILE A 63 -32.93 23.09 11.13
N ASN A 64 -32.27 23.86 11.99
CA ASN A 64 -30.82 23.78 12.12
C ASN A 64 -30.37 22.71 13.11
N SER A 65 -31.09 22.48 14.21
CA SER A 65 -30.78 21.40 15.15
C SER A 65 -31.17 20.02 14.60
N GLY A 66 -32.26 19.93 13.83
CA GLY A 66 -32.89 18.66 13.45
C GLY A 66 -33.71 18.03 14.58
N ASP A 67 -33.88 18.72 15.72
CA ASP A 67 -34.60 18.25 16.89
C ASP A 67 -35.97 18.93 16.99
N ASP A 68 -36.97 18.22 17.51
CA ASP A 68 -38.29 18.81 17.75
C ASP A 68 -38.24 19.90 18.83
N VAL A 69 -38.95 20.99 18.59
CA VAL A 69 -39.12 22.14 19.49
C VAL A 69 -40.56 22.12 19.98
N LEU A 70 -40.76 21.44 21.11
CA LEU A 70 -42.08 21.16 21.69
C LEU A 70 -42.47 22.23 22.74
N ASP A 71 -43.77 22.46 22.88
CA ASP A 71 -44.34 23.35 23.91
C ASP A 71 -44.77 22.53 25.14
N ASP A 72 -43.80 21.84 25.75
CA ASP A 72 -44.01 20.93 26.89
C ASP A 72 -43.36 21.42 28.21
N GLY A 73 -42.75 22.60 28.17
CA GLY A 73 -42.06 23.21 29.30
C GLY A 73 -40.61 22.76 29.51
N ASP A 74 -40.06 21.87 28.66
CA ASP A 74 -38.65 21.45 28.75
C ASP A 74 -37.69 22.50 28.18
N THR A 75 -37.46 23.54 28.98
CA THR A 75 -36.53 24.62 28.67
C THR A 75 -35.08 24.14 28.46
N SER A 76 -34.68 23.03 29.08
CA SER A 76 -33.33 22.48 28.95
C SER A 76 -33.12 21.87 27.56
N LYS A 77 -34.11 21.14 27.05
CA LYS A 77 -34.09 20.60 25.68
C LYS A 77 -34.11 21.73 24.65
N VAL A 78 -34.99 22.72 24.80
CA VAL A 78 -35.03 23.88 23.89
C VAL A 78 -33.69 24.63 23.86
N LEU A 79 -33.04 24.82 25.01
CA LEU A 79 -31.71 25.44 25.08
C LEU A 79 -30.64 24.62 24.35
N GLN A 80 -30.62 23.29 24.55
CA GLN A 80 -29.67 22.42 23.86
C GLN A 80 -29.87 22.44 22.34
N SER A 81 -31.13 22.38 21.88
CA SER A 81 -31.47 22.49 20.46
C SER A 81 -31.06 23.85 19.91
N LEU A 82 -31.25 24.94 20.66
CA LEU A 82 -30.79 26.28 20.25
C LEU A 82 -29.27 26.36 20.09
N ILE A 83 -28.51 25.82 21.05
CA ILE A 83 -27.03 25.76 20.96
C ILE A 83 -26.61 25.01 19.69
N LYS A 84 -27.23 23.85 19.41
CA LYS A 84 -26.96 23.05 18.20
C LYS A 84 -27.34 23.79 16.91
N ALA A 85 -28.48 24.49 16.92
CA ALA A 85 -28.96 25.28 15.80
C ALA A 85 -28.01 26.45 15.46
N LEU A 86 -27.39 27.06 16.47
CA LEU A 86 -26.39 28.11 16.30
C LEU A 86 -25.03 27.57 15.85
N SER A 87 -24.61 26.40 16.36
CA SER A 87 -23.30 25.84 16.05
C SER A 87 -23.21 25.26 14.64
N LYS A 88 -24.28 24.63 14.13
CA LYS A 88 -24.25 23.91 12.85
C LYS A 88 -23.90 24.80 11.64
N PRO A 89 -24.50 25.99 11.45
CA PRO A 89 -24.11 26.88 10.34
C PRO A 89 -22.65 27.33 10.44
N ILE A 90 -22.17 27.63 11.65
CA ILE A 90 -20.79 28.06 11.90
C ILE A 90 -19.81 26.93 11.55
N ILE A 91 -20.10 25.70 11.98
CA ILE A 91 -19.30 24.51 11.66
C ILE A 91 -19.33 24.24 10.15
N ASN A 92 -20.48 24.30 9.49
CA ASN A 92 -20.55 24.07 8.04
C ASN A 92 -19.82 25.12 7.21
N PHE A 93 -19.82 26.38 7.67
CA PHE A 93 -19.08 27.45 6.99
C PHE A 93 -17.57 27.33 7.21
N SER A 94 -17.13 27.14 8.46
CA SER A 94 -15.71 27.03 8.79
C SER A 94 -15.10 25.68 8.39
N HIS A 95 -15.93 24.64 8.34
CA HIS A 95 -15.52 23.28 8.05
C HIS A 95 -16.37 22.60 6.96
N PRO A 96 -16.34 23.05 5.69
CA PRO A 96 -17.20 22.51 4.66
C PRO A 96 -16.94 21.03 4.37
N VAL A 97 -17.96 20.32 3.85
CA VAL A 97 -17.82 18.95 3.37
C VAL A 97 -16.74 18.89 2.29
N GLY A 98 -15.86 17.88 2.35
CA GLY A 98 -14.72 17.71 1.45
C GLY A 98 -13.42 18.37 1.94
N MET A 99 -13.45 19.16 3.02
CA MET A 99 -12.21 19.71 3.59
C MET A 99 -11.35 18.65 4.28
N VAL A 100 -10.09 18.99 4.51
CA VAL A 100 -9.15 18.23 5.34
C VAL A 100 -8.77 19.03 6.58
N ALA A 101 -8.76 18.39 7.75
CA ALA A 101 -8.27 18.93 9.02
C ALA A 101 -7.06 18.13 9.53
N TRP A 102 -6.08 18.83 10.09
CA TRP A 102 -4.86 18.26 10.64
C TRP A 102 -4.70 18.63 12.12
N PHE A 103 -4.47 17.63 12.97
CA PHE A 103 -4.28 17.83 14.41
C PHE A 103 -2.89 17.34 14.86
N ALA A 104 -2.19 18.18 15.63
CA ALA A 104 -0.93 17.82 16.29
C ALA A 104 -1.14 17.01 17.59
N GLN A 105 -2.39 16.66 17.89
CA GLN A 105 -2.79 15.88 19.06
C GLN A 105 -3.75 14.78 18.62
N ASN A 106 -3.90 13.75 19.45
CA ASN A 106 -4.88 12.71 19.24
C ASN A 106 -6.30 13.26 19.49
N LYS A 107 -6.87 13.88 18.46
CA LYS A 107 -8.21 14.45 18.46
C LYS A 107 -9.02 13.85 17.32
N ASN A 108 -10.24 13.45 17.64
CA ASN A 108 -11.22 12.94 16.69
C ASN A 108 -12.21 14.07 16.36
N PRO A 109 -12.23 14.61 15.12
CA PRO A 109 -13.14 15.68 14.76
C PRO A 109 -14.61 15.28 14.82
N ASN A 110 -14.95 13.97 14.77
CA ASN A 110 -16.32 13.49 15.00
C ASN A 110 -16.81 13.79 16.43
N GLU A 111 -15.90 13.88 17.40
CA GLU A 111 -16.22 14.23 18.80
C GLU A 111 -16.20 15.74 19.02
N LEU A 112 -15.31 16.45 18.30
CA LEU A 112 -15.17 17.91 18.42
C LEU A 112 -16.30 18.68 17.73
N PHE A 113 -16.85 18.12 16.64
CA PHE A 113 -17.86 18.77 15.82
C PHE A 113 -19.09 17.86 15.70
N PRO A 114 -19.95 17.81 16.73
CA PRO A 114 -21.16 16.98 16.71
C PRO A 114 -22.04 17.26 15.48
N GLY A 115 -22.56 16.19 14.87
CA GLY A 115 -23.39 16.28 13.67
C GLY A 115 -22.61 16.42 12.36
N THR A 116 -21.30 16.21 12.38
CA THR A 116 -20.46 16.06 11.20
C THR A 116 -19.84 14.67 11.14
N THR A 117 -19.44 14.23 9.95
CA THR A 117 -18.80 12.94 9.72
C THR A 117 -17.43 13.15 9.09
N TRP A 118 -16.42 12.58 9.72
CA TRP A 118 -15.02 12.66 9.29
C TRP A 118 -14.40 11.29 9.20
N VAL A 119 -13.62 11.09 8.14
CA VAL A 119 -12.90 9.85 7.86
C VAL A 119 -11.40 10.10 8.03
N TYR A 120 -10.72 9.17 8.69
CA TYR A 120 -9.28 9.23 8.90
C TYR A 120 -8.55 9.01 7.56
N LEU A 121 -7.56 9.85 7.24
CA LEU A 121 -6.81 9.76 5.97
C LEU A 121 -5.92 8.52 5.87
N GLY A 122 -5.65 7.87 7.01
CA GLY A 122 -4.73 6.74 7.14
C GLY A 122 -3.33 7.17 7.57
N GLU A 123 -2.47 6.17 7.78
CA GLU A 123 -1.17 6.34 8.41
C GLU A 123 -0.02 6.35 7.40
N ASN A 124 1.09 7.01 7.77
CA ASN A 124 2.36 7.01 7.03
C ASN A 124 2.24 7.42 5.55
N LYS A 125 1.32 8.35 5.25
CA LYS A 125 1.12 8.90 3.91
C LYS A 125 1.73 10.30 3.79
N THR A 126 2.19 10.63 2.59
CA THR A 126 2.53 12.00 2.20
C THR A 126 1.43 12.56 1.31
N ILE A 127 1.10 13.84 1.45
CA ILE A 127 0.07 14.49 0.64
C ILE A 127 0.62 14.90 -0.72
N ARG A 128 -0.12 14.56 -1.77
CA ARG A 128 0.11 15.01 -3.15
C ARG A 128 -1.11 15.80 -3.61
N LEU A 129 -0.88 16.77 -4.50
CA LEU A 129 -1.96 17.50 -5.14
C LEU A 129 -2.59 16.59 -6.21
N SER A 130 -3.91 16.50 -6.20
CA SER A 130 -4.67 15.84 -7.26
C SER A 130 -4.58 16.64 -8.56
N LYS A 131 -4.97 16.01 -9.66
CA LYS A 131 -5.27 16.72 -10.91
C LYS A 131 -6.35 17.79 -10.68
N PRO A 132 -6.35 18.86 -11.49
CA PRO A 132 -7.37 19.91 -11.40
C PRO A 132 -8.81 19.42 -11.63
N ASP A 133 -8.99 18.31 -12.34
CA ASP A 133 -10.31 17.71 -12.61
C ASP A 133 -10.80 16.78 -11.48
N GLY A 134 -9.96 16.52 -10.47
CA GLY A 134 -10.27 15.67 -9.33
C GLY A 134 -10.35 14.17 -9.65
N SER A 135 -9.94 13.73 -10.84
CA SER A 135 -10.08 12.33 -11.27
C SER A 135 -9.25 11.33 -10.45
N ASP A 136 -8.21 11.80 -9.77
CA ASP A 136 -7.32 11.03 -8.89
C ASP A 136 -7.44 11.44 -7.41
N LEU A 137 -8.53 12.11 -7.02
CA LEU A 137 -8.80 12.43 -5.62
C LEU A 137 -8.83 11.16 -4.77
N LEU A 138 -8.14 11.23 -3.62
CA LEU A 138 -8.02 10.14 -2.65
C LEU A 138 -7.31 8.88 -3.15
N GLU A 139 -6.73 8.90 -4.36
CA GLU A 139 -5.84 7.81 -4.80
C GLU A 139 -4.67 7.67 -3.81
N SER A 140 -4.30 6.43 -3.49
CA SER A 140 -3.23 6.12 -2.55
C SER A 140 -2.21 5.17 -3.16
N GLY A 141 -0.94 5.41 -2.89
CA GLY A 141 0.15 4.55 -3.35
C GLY A 141 1.48 4.96 -2.71
N GLY A 142 2.56 4.36 -3.22
CA GLY A 142 3.92 4.52 -2.69
C GLY A 142 4.32 3.40 -1.72
N ALA A 143 5.59 3.40 -1.35
CA ALA A 143 6.18 2.47 -0.40
C ALA A 143 7.29 3.16 0.38
N ASP A 144 7.49 2.75 1.63
CA ASP A 144 8.60 3.21 2.47
C ASP A 144 9.89 2.40 2.23
N GLN A 145 9.78 1.30 1.49
CA GLN A 145 10.90 0.41 1.20
C GLN A 145 10.87 -0.04 -0.26
N ILE A 146 12.06 -0.19 -0.83
CA ILE A 146 12.25 -0.78 -2.16
C ILE A 146 13.29 -1.89 -2.08
N ILE A 147 13.07 -2.98 -2.80
CA ILE A 147 14.05 -4.03 -3.03
C ILE A 147 14.54 -3.86 -4.47
N ILE A 148 15.85 -3.69 -4.64
CA ILE A 148 16.47 -3.59 -5.96
C ILE A 148 16.52 -4.99 -6.57
N SER A 149 15.88 -5.16 -7.73
CA SER A 149 15.92 -6.38 -8.52
C SER A 149 16.89 -6.24 -9.70
N LYS A 150 17.13 -7.35 -10.40
CA LYS A 150 17.92 -7.35 -11.64
C LYS A 150 17.36 -6.37 -12.68
N GLU A 151 16.06 -6.14 -12.72
CA GLU A 151 15.41 -5.20 -13.66
C GLU A 151 15.75 -3.74 -13.35
N ASN A 152 16.16 -3.43 -12.12
CA ASN A 152 16.54 -2.08 -11.71
C ASN A 152 18.03 -1.80 -11.95
N LEU A 153 18.83 -2.81 -12.31
CA LEU A 153 20.26 -2.65 -12.52
C LEU A 153 20.55 -2.09 -13.93
N PRO A 154 21.58 -1.24 -14.08
CA PRO A 154 22.02 -0.79 -15.40
C PRO A 154 22.37 -1.98 -16.31
N ASN A 155 21.95 -1.90 -17.58
CA ASN A 155 22.28 -2.91 -18.57
C ASN A 155 23.72 -2.70 -19.10
N ILE A 156 24.71 -3.11 -18.30
CA ILE A 156 26.14 -3.01 -18.62
C ILE A 156 26.71 -4.43 -18.73
N ALA A 157 27.39 -4.72 -19.84
CA ALA A 157 28.10 -5.98 -20.01
C ALA A 157 29.41 -5.95 -19.22
N LEU A 158 29.56 -6.84 -18.24
CA LEU A 158 30.82 -7.04 -17.52
C LEU A 158 31.62 -8.14 -18.22
N SER A 159 32.77 -7.79 -18.78
CA SER A 159 33.69 -8.76 -19.35
C SER A 159 34.58 -9.35 -18.25
N VAL A 160 34.39 -10.62 -17.94
CA VAL A 160 35.32 -11.40 -17.12
C VAL A 160 36.14 -12.26 -18.07
N SER A 161 37.44 -12.00 -18.15
CA SER A 161 38.37 -12.81 -18.94
C SER A 161 39.53 -13.29 -18.06
N GLY A 162 39.99 -14.50 -18.36
CA GLY A 162 41.17 -15.11 -17.77
C GLY A 162 41.82 -16.01 -18.80
N THR A 163 43.12 -16.20 -18.70
CA THR A 163 43.88 -17.08 -19.60
C THR A 163 44.69 -18.04 -18.73
N ALA A 164 44.53 -19.34 -18.94
CA ALA A 164 45.49 -20.32 -18.45
C ALA A 164 46.60 -20.45 -19.51
N ASN A 165 47.86 -20.42 -19.07
CA ASN A 165 48.97 -20.67 -19.99
C ASN A 165 48.87 -22.10 -20.53
N GLU A 166 49.16 -22.29 -21.81
CA GLU A 166 49.32 -23.64 -22.37
C GLU A 166 50.50 -24.34 -21.70
N VAL A 167 50.27 -25.59 -21.28
CA VAL A 167 51.30 -26.42 -20.67
C VAL A 167 51.50 -27.63 -21.56
N ASP A 168 52.70 -27.72 -22.14
CA ASP A 168 53.15 -28.96 -22.77
C ASP A 168 53.57 -29.95 -21.68
N LEU A 169 52.86 -31.07 -21.59
CA LEU A 169 53.19 -32.13 -20.64
C LEU A 169 54.28 -33.07 -21.15
N GLY A 170 54.75 -32.85 -22.39
CA GLY A 170 55.77 -33.64 -23.05
C GLY A 170 55.33 -35.08 -23.24
N SER A 171 56.31 -35.98 -23.18
CA SER A 171 56.09 -37.43 -23.26
C SER A 171 56.28 -38.10 -21.91
N ARG A 172 55.48 -39.14 -21.63
CA ARG A 172 55.59 -39.97 -20.42
C ARG A 172 55.90 -41.41 -20.80
N GLN A 173 56.68 -42.10 -19.97
CA GLN A 173 56.95 -43.51 -20.13
C GLN A 173 55.84 -44.34 -19.47
N THR A 174 55.47 -45.45 -20.09
CA THR A 174 54.68 -46.49 -19.41
C THR A 174 55.50 -47.16 -18.31
N ASP A 175 54.83 -47.78 -17.36
CA ASP A 175 55.51 -48.67 -16.42
C ASP A 175 56.05 -49.90 -17.15
N THR A 176 57.01 -50.57 -16.53
CA THR A 176 57.60 -51.79 -17.06
C THR A 176 57.08 -52.95 -16.20
N GLN A 177 56.26 -53.83 -16.80
CA GLN A 177 55.59 -54.92 -16.07
C GLN A 177 56.33 -56.24 -16.19
N GLY A 178 57.66 -56.17 -16.23
CA GLY A 178 58.47 -57.34 -16.38
C GLY A 178 58.40 -57.97 -17.76
N ARG A 179 59.38 -58.82 -17.99
CA ARG A 179 59.64 -59.52 -19.23
C ARG A 179 58.63 -60.65 -19.42
N HIS A 180 57.87 -60.64 -20.51
CA HIS A 180 56.88 -61.68 -20.82
C HIS A 180 56.86 -62.03 -22.31
N ASN A 181 56.42 -63.25 -22.60
CA ASN A 181 56.23 -63.75 -23.95
C ASN A 181 54.79 -64.25 -24.14
N HIS A 182 54.34 -64.32 -25.39
CA HIS A 182 53.02 -64.86 -25.74
C HIS A 182 53.17 -66.18 -26.47
N ARG A 183 52.16 -67.06 -26.37
CA ARG A 183 52.13 -68.28 -27.21
C ARG A 183 51.98 -67.85 -28.67
N SER A 184 52.91 -68.29 -29.51
CA SER A 184 52.91 -68.02 -30.95
C SER A 184 52.54 -69.28 -31.74
N GLY A 185 52.63 -69.17 -33.07
CA GLY A 185 52.40 -70.27 -34.00
C GLY A 185 53.55 -71.28 -34.07
N MET A 186 53.50 -72.12 -35.11
CA MET A 186 54.44 -73.22 -35.33
C MET A 186 55.80 -72.74 -35.84
N ALA A 187 56.87 -73.30 -35.27
CA ALA A 187 58.26 -73.07 -35.68
C ALA A 187 58.71 -71.59 -35.67
N GLY A 188 58.28 -70.83 -34.66
CA GLY A 188 58.75 -69.48 -34.40
C GLY A 188 60.10 -69.43 -33.67
N PRO A 189 60.69 -68.22 -33.53
CA PRO A 189 62.04 -68.05 -33.00
C PRO A 189 62.17 -68.19 -31.47
N GLY A 190 61.05 -68.25 -30.73
CA GLY A 190 61.07 -68.42 -29.27
C GLY A 190 61.18 -69.88 -28.82
N ALA A 191 61.25 -70.11 -27.51
CA ALA A 191 61.34 -71.45 -26.94
C ALA A 191 60.10 -72.30 -27.28
N SER A 192 60.31 -73.59 -27.58
CA SER A 192 59.21 -74.56 -27.74
C SER A 192 58.49 -74.75 -26.40
N TYR A 193 57.16 -74.75 -26.44
CA TYR A 193 56.34 -75.07 -25.28
C TYR A 193 55.53 -76.36 -25.45
N GLN A 194 55.35 -76.81 -26.68
CA GLN A 194 54.58 -78.00 -26.99
C GLN A 194 54.96 -78.53 -28.37
N ASP A 195 55.11 -79.85 -28.50
CA ASP A 195 55.18 -80.49 -29.81
C ASP A 195 53.78 -80.60 -30.42
N TYR A 196 53.65 -80.21 -31.69
CA TYR A 196 52.40 -80.23 -32.43
C TYR A 196 52.60 -80.94 -33.76
N ILE A 197 51.66 -81.82 -34.10
CA ILE A 197 51.72 -82.67 -35.28
C ILE A 197 50.80 -82.08 -36.34
N VAL A 198 51.33 -81.84 -37.54
CA VAL A 198 50.56 -81.31 -38.67
C VAL A 198 50.67 -82.23 -39.87
N GLY A 199 49.50 -82.61 -40.41
CA GLY A 199 49.33 -83.58 -41.50
C GLY A 199 48.64 -84.85 -40.99
N SER A 200 47.97 -85.60 -41.88
CA SER A 200 47.32 -86.88 -41.51
C SER A 200 47.94 -88.10 -42.18
N ASP A 201 48.95 -87.91 -43.03
CA ASP A 201 49.54 -88.96 -43.87
C ASP A 201 51.09 -88.97 -43.85
N ASN A 202 51.73 -87.86 -43.47
CA ASN A 202 53.16 -87.78 -43.14
C ASN A 202 53.38 -86.82 -41.95
N ASP A 203 53.29 -87.33 -40.72
CA ASP A 203 53.31 -86.53 -39.49
C ASP A 203 54.53 -85.60 -39.39
N SER A 204 54.34 -84.32 -39.69
CA SER A 204 55.37 -83.30 -39.50
C SER A 204 55.28 -82.77 -38.07
N HIS A 205 56.28 -83.12 -37.26
CA HIS A 205 56.40 -82.62 -35.90
C HIS A 205 57.03 -81.23 -35.93
N ARG A 206 56.23 -80.22 -35.58
CA ARG A 206 56.65 -78.83 -35.52
C ARG A 206 56.34 -78.31 -34.13
N PRO A 207 57.33 -77.78 -33.38
CA PRO A 207 57.05 -77.22 -32.06
C PRO A 207 56.17 -75.96 -32.20
N LEU A 208 55.16 -75.85 -31.35
CA LEU A 208 54.54 -74.57 -31.03
C LEU A 208 55.48 -73.83 -30.08
N THR A 209 55.79 -72.60 -30.46
CA THR A 209 56.81 -71.80 -29.80
C THR A 209 56.17 -70.57 -29.17
N TYR A 210 56.77 -70.03 -28.13
CA TYR A 210 56.49 -68.67 -27.70
C TYR A 210 57.01 -67.67 -28.76
N THR A 211 56.54 -66.43 -28.71
CA THR A 211 57.26 -65.32 -29.36
C THR A 211 58.66 -65.19 -28.75
N SER A 212 59.61 -64.60 -29.50
CA SER A 212 60.89 -64.19 -28.91
C SER A 212 60.66 -63.15 -27.82
N ASP A 213 61.60 -63.06 -26.91
CA ASP A 213 61.56 -62.17 -25.77
C ASP A 213 62.52 -61.01 -25.99
N ASP A 214 61.99 -59.80 -26.09
CA ASP A 214 62.78 -58.58 -26.28
C ASP A 214 62.82 -57.76 -24.98
N GLY A 215 63.27 -58.40 -23.88
CA GLY A 215 63.62 -57.74 -22.62
C GLY A 215 62.50 -56.94 -21.94
N GLU A 216 62.81 -56.35 -20.79
CA GLU A 216 61.93 -55.33 -20.20
C GLU A 216 62.03 -54.06 -21.04
N HIS A 217 60.89 -53.54 -21.50
CA HIS A 217 60.85 -52.27 -22.20
C HIS A 217 59.64 -51.44 -21.79
N ALA A 218 59.83 -50.11 -21.82
CA ALA A 218 58.79 -49.13 -21.63
C ALA A 218 58.45 -48.48 -22.98
N HIS A 219 57.21 -48.01 -23.12
CA HIS A 219 56.78 -47.25 -24.27
C HIS A 219 56.68 -45.76 -23.93
N THR A 220 56.97 -44.93 -24.92
CA THR A 220 56.77 -43.48 -24.84
C THR A 220 55.38 -43.11 -25.32
N VAL A 221 54.60 -42.42 -24.50
CA VAL A 221 53.32 -41.82 -24.88
C VAL A 221 53.48 -40.31 -24.95
N ASN A 222 53.21 -39.73 -26.13
CA ASN A 222 53.19 -38.28 -26.31
C ASN A 222 51.84 -37.72 -25.88
N ILE A 223 51.85 -36.77 -24.94
CA ILE A 223 50.64 -36.12 -24.41
C ILE A 223 50.44 -34.76 -25.11
N GLY A 224 51.52 -34.03 -25.35
CA GLY A 224 51.53 -32.79 -26.12
C GLY A 224 50.80 -31.60 -25.46
N THR A 225 50.64 -30.54 -26.25
CA THR A 225 49.95 -29.32 -25.84
C THR A 225 48.46 -29.58 -25.67
N HIS A 226 47.90 -29.13 -24.54
CA HIS A 226 46.48 -29.19 -24.28
C HIS A 226 46.03 -27.91 -23.55
N SER A 227 44.75 -27.56 -23.69
CA SER A 227 44.15 -26.37 -23.10
C SER A 227 42.99 -26.75 -22.19
N HIS A 228 42.72 -25.91 -21.18
CA HIS A 228 41.57 -26.06 -20.29
C HIS A 228 40.60 -24.89 -20.48
N ASN A 229 39.29 -25.19 -20.41
CA ASN A 229 38.28 -24.14 -20.31
C ASN A 229 38.33 -23.56 -18.90
N VAL A 230 38.63 -22.27 -18.78
CA VAL A 230 38.59 -21.55 -17.50
C VAL A 230 37.28 -20.78 -17.43
N SER A 231 36.48 -21.08 -16.41
CA SER A 231 35.28 -20.31 -16.07
C SER A 231 35.33 -19.89 -14.61
N GLY A 232 34.63 -18.80 -14.30
CA GLY A 232 34.52 -18.27 -12.95
C GLY A 232 33.18 -17.58 -12.76
N SER A 233 32.73 -17.54 -11.51
CA SER A 233 31.58 -16.73 -11.09
C SER A 233 32.08 -15.50 -10.35
N THR A 234 31.40 -14.38 -10.50
CA THR A 234 31.57 -13.23 -9.60
C THR A 234 30.88 -13.52 -8.26
N GLU A 235 31.16 -12.69 -7.26
CA GLU A 235 30.33 -12.63 -6.06
C GLU A 235 28.88 -12.24 -6.40
N THR A 236 27.97 -12.49 -5.47
CA THR A 236 26.56 -12.11 -5.60
C THR A 236 26.43 -10.58 -5.66
N LEU A 237 25.66 -10.07 -6.62
CA LEU A 237 25.36 -8.65 -6.71
C LEU A 237 24.35 -8.25 -5.63
N GLY A 238 24.82 -7.51 -4.63
CA GLY A 238 23.99 -6.97 -3.55
C GLY A 238 23.56 -8.00 -2.51
N SER A 239 22.86 -7.53 -1.48
CA SER A 239 22.41 -8.35 -0.34
C SER A 239 20.94 -8.76 -0.40
N GLY A 240 20.18 -8.24 -1.38
CA GLY A 240 18.72 -8.43 -1.46
C GLY A 240 17.92 -7.73 -0.35
N ASN A 241 18.60 -7.02 0.56
CA ASN A 241 17.95 -6.29 1.64
C ASN A 241 17.17 -5.09 1.09
N SER A 242 16.07 -4.75 1.75
CA SER A 242 15.30 -3.57 1.41
C SER A 242 16.07 -2.30 1.76
N ILE A 243 15.90 -1.30 0.90
CA ILE A 243 16.38 0.06 1.13
C ILE A 243 15.21 0.86 1.69
N ASN A 244 15.40 1.44 2.86
CA ASN A 244 14.45 2.40 3.42
C ASN A 244 14.54 3.71 2.63
N ILE A 245 13.42 4.13 2.05
CA ILE A 245 13.29 5.35 1.25
C ILE A 245 12.35 6.37 1.90
N THR A 246 12.02 6.18 3.18
CA THR A 246 11.20 7.11 3.94
C THR A 246 11.93 8.43 4.16
N ASN A 247 11.35 9.52 3.67
CA ASN A 247 11.88 10.87 3.89
C ASN A 247 11.73 11.29 5.35
N ALA A 248 12.48 12.31 5.79
CA ALA A 248 12.20 12.96 7.07
C ALA A 248 10.78 13.56 7.07
N TYR A 249 10.01 13.32 8.13
CA TYR A 249 8.60 13.72 8.19
C TYR A 249 8.15 14.18 9.58
N VAL A 250 6.98 14.82 9.63
CA VAL A 250 6.22 15.09 10.86
C VAL A 250 4.89 14.35 10.77
N LYS A 251 4.48 13.66 11.84
CA LYS A 251 3.20 12.95 11.90
C LYS A 251 2.13 13.83 12.54
N LEU A 252 1.02 14.01 11.84
CA LEU A 252 -0.18 14.69 12.30
C LEU A 252 -1.39 13.76 12.07
N MET A 253 -2.43 13.92 12.88
CA MET A 253 -3.71 13.24 12.67
C MET A 253 -4.48 13.95 11.56
N GLY A 254 -4.63 13.31 10.41
CA GLY A 254 -5.34 13.85 9.25
C GLY A 254 -6.73 13.24 9.08
N TRP A 255 -7.74 14.09 8.89
CA TRP A 255 -9.13 13.68 8.67
C TRP A 255 -9.73 14.48 7.52
N TYR A 256 -10.64 13.88 6.75
CA TYR A 256 -11.44 14.60 5.77
C TYR A 256 -12.94 14.47 6.05
N ARG A 257 -13.69 15.55 5.83
CA ARG A 257 -15.13 15.60 6.14
C ARG A 257 -15.94 15.02 4.98
N THR A 258 -16.89 14.13 5.27
CA THR A 258 -17.79 13.51 4.28
C THR A 258 -19.25 13.92 4.45
N ALA A 259 -19.68 14.35 5.64
CA ALA A 259 -21.02 14.87 5.89
C ALA A 259 -21.02 15.93 7.00
#